data_AF-A0A969HRL8-F1
#
_entry.id   AF-A0A969HRL8-F1
#
_cell.length_a   1.000
_cell.length_b   1.000
_cell.length_c   1.000
_cell.angle_alpha   90.00
_cell.angle_beta   90.00
_cell.angle_gamma   90.00
#
_symmetry.space_group_name_H-M   'P 1'
#
loop_
_entity.id
_entity.type
_entity.pdbx_description
1 polymer ?
#
loop_
_entity_poly.entity_id
_entity_poly.type
_entity_poly.pdbx_seq_one_letter_code
_entity_poly.pdbx_strand_id
1 'polypeptide(L)'
;MRALMDDVPPDLNRRLTHRILDLPGVVPDSARVRTRFVGEQPHVEVTLSTPRGRSIEEAHQLMADVQQAVRTELHKADVLVHIEPARLPAEPYATTVYSIAQQIGLRVHNLDLYQLADCVRVEVDLELPGDMTLAEAHTHSERLEAAITSELSGCTVVAVHLEPRRDDVQPAVRYTPITQQVAQIVQTLPEANRIAHVEALLTDIGIIVTLRCNFPGTLALTEVHSAMAQIENELYRALPDIARVQIDPEPAAYLEPTSRHPTPDTRRTDVDIAATA
;
A
#
# COMPACT_ATOMS: atom_id res chain seq x y z
N MET A 1 -1.20 -26.23 -51.35
CA MET A 1 -0.94 -25.45 -50.13
C MET A 1 -1.99 -24.35 -50.05
N ARG A 2 -3.11 -24.62 -49.37
CA ARG A 2 -4.18 -23.64 -49.09
C ARG A 2 -4.04 -23.30 -47.61
N ALA A 3 -3.66 -22.08 -47.31
CA ALA A 3 -3.81 -21.49 -45.98
C ALA A 3 -4.65 -20.21 -46.16
N LEU A 4 -5.27 -19.75 -45.07
CA LEU A 4 -5.64 -18.35 -44.83
C LEU A 4 -7.12 -17.93 -44.98
N MET A 5 -8.06 -18.73 -44.48
CA MET A 5 -9.25 -18.18 -43.80
C MET A 5 -9.48 -19.02 -42.54
N ASP A 6 -9.27 -18.40 -41.38
CA ASP A 6 -9.67 -18.97 -40.09
C ASP A 6 -11.20 -19.15 -40.09
N ASP A 7 -11.68 -20.39 -40.13
CA ASP A 7 -13.12 -20.71 -40.02
C ASP A 7 -13.55 -20.57 -38.55
N VAL A 8 -13.57 -19.33 -38.06
CA VAL A 8 -14.03 -18.98 -36.72
C VAL A 8 -15.55 -18.86 -36.76
N PRO A 9 -16.30 -19.56 -35.89
CA PRO A 9 -17.74 -19.39 -35.82
C PRO A 9 -18.10 -17.91 -35.65
N PRO A 10 -19.03 -17.37 -36.46
CA PRO A 10 -19.23 -15.93 -36.58
C PRO A 10 -19.68 -15.26 -35.28
N ASP A 11 -20.20 -16.02 -34.32
CA ASP A 11 -20.67 -15.55 -33.03
C ASP A 11 -19.73 -15.86 -31.85
N LEU A 12 -18.64 -16.61 -32.06
CA LEU A 12 -17.70 -17.02 -31.00
C LEU A 12 -17.09 -15.82 -30.29
N ASN A 13 -16.48 -14.88 -31.03
CA ASN A 13 -15.85 -13.70 -30.44
C ASN A 13 -16.86 -12.87 -29.65
N ARG A 14 -18.11 -12.77 -30.13
CA ARG A 14 -19.19 -12.04 -29.45
C ARG A 14 -19.56 -12.71 -28.13
N ARG A 15 -19.71 -14.05 -28.09
CA ARG A 15 -20.03 -14.79 -26.86
C ARG A 15 -18.89 -14.68 -25.83
N LEU A 16 -17.64 -14.84 -26.28
CA LEU A 16 -16.46 -14.68 -25.42
C LEU A 16 -16.37 -13.26 -24.86
N THR A 17 -16.58 -12.24 -25.70
CA THR A 17 -16.58 -10.83 -25.27
C THR A 17 -17.63 -10.58 -24.19
N HIS A 18 -18.85 -11.07 -24.36
CA HIS A 18 -19.91 -10.93 -23.35
C HIS A 18 -19.50 -11.57 -22.01
N ARG A 19 -19.01 -12.81 -22.03
CA ARG A 19 -18.56 -13.49 -20.81
C ARG A 19 -17.43 -12.76 -20.10
N ILE A 20 -16.51 -12.17 -20.86
CA ILE A 20 -15.38 -11.41 -20.31
C ILE A 20 -15.88 -10.11 -19.68
N LEU A 21 -16.81 -9.41 -20.32
CA LEU A 21 -17.41 -8.18 -19.78
C LEU A 21 -18.21 -8.42 -18.50
N ASP A 22 -18.75 -9.63 -18.29
CA ASP A 22 -19.45 -10.01 -17.06
C ASP A 22 -18.50 -10.24 -15.87
N LEU A 23 -17.18 -10.28 -16.08
CA LEU A 23 -16.22 -10.51 -15.01
C LEU A 23 -16.04 -9.26 -14.13
N PRO A 24 -15.99 -9.41 -12.79
CA PRO A 24 -15.74 -8.30 -11.89
C PRO A 24 -14.44 -7.58 -12.24
N GLY A 25 -14.52 -6.27 -12.39
CA GLY A 25 -13.35 -5.45 -12.62
C GLY A 25 -12.94 -5.23 -14.07
N VAL A 26 -13.69 -5.75 -15.04
CA VAL A 26 -13.57 -5.34 -16.44
C VAL A 26 -14.36 -4.05 -16.67
N VAL A 27 -13.76 -3.08 -17.36
CA VAL A 27 -14.44 -1.83 -17.72
C VAL A 27 -15.49 -2.12 -18.81
N PRO A 28 -16.72 -1.60 -18.70
CA PRO A 28 -17.74 -1.77 -19.72
C PRO A 28 -17.23 -1.37 -21.12
N ASP A 29 -17.63 -2.13 -22.13
CA ASP A 29 -17.31 -1.90 -23.55
C ASP A 29 -15.81 -1.89 -23.91
N SER A 30 -14.92 -2.29 -22.99
CA SER A 30 -13.46 -2.27 -23.20
C SER A 30 -12.89 -3.56 -23.82
N ALA A 31 -13.61 -4.67 -23.73
CA ALA A 31 -13.10 -5.98 -24.14
C ALA A 31 -13.12 -6.17 -25.66
N ARG A 32 -12.01 -6.64 -26.22
CA ARG A 32 -11.83 -7.03 -27.62
C ARG A 32 -11.23 -8.42 -27.67
N VAL A 33 -11.88 -9.31 -28.41
CA VAL A 33 -11.45 -10.71 -28.55
C VAL A 33 -11.11 -11.01 -30.01
N ARG A 34 -9.93 -11.57 -30.24
CA ARG A 34 -9.50 -12.09 -31.54
C ARG A 34 -9.19 -13.58 -31.39
N THR A 35 -9.83 -14.40 -32.20
CA THR A 35 -9.60 -15.84 -32.21
C THR A 35 -9.09 -16.27 -33.57
N ARG A 36 -8.13 -17.20 -33.57
CA ARG A 36 -7.59 -17.88 -34.76
C ARG A 36 -7.34 -19.34 -34.45
N PHE A 37 -7.31 -20.19 -35.47
CA PHE A 37 -7.09 -21.63 -35.32
C PHE A 37 -5.79 -22.04 -36.02
N VAL A 38 -4.95 -22.79 -35.32
CA VAL A 38 -3.77 -23.42 -35.90
C VAL A 38 -3.96 -24.94 -35.81
N GLY A 39 -4.43 -25.53 -36.91
CA GLY A 39 -4.94 -26.91 -36.87
C GLY A 39 -6.16 -26.98 -35.94
N GLU A 40 -6.12 -27.88 -34.94
CA GLU A 40 -7.18 -28.02 -33.94
C GLU A 40 -6.98 -27.14 -32.70
N GLN A 41 -5.86 -26.40 -32.62
CA GLN A 41 -5.50 -25.58 -31.46
C GLN A 41 -6.10 -24.16 -31.59
N PRO A 42 -7.01 -23.74 -30.70
CA PRO A 42 -7.51 -22.37 -30.67
C PRO A 42 -6.46 -21.44 -30.03
N HIS A 43 -6.21 -20.29 -30.65
CA HIS A 43 -5.46 -19.19 -30.05
C HIS A 43 -6.38 -17.99 -29.89
N VAL A 44 -6.45 -17.45 -28.68
CA VAL A 44 -7.33 -16.33 -28.32
C VAL A 44 -6.49 -15.20 -27.75
N GLU A 45 -6.60 -14.03 -28.36
CA GLU A 45 -6.05 -12.79 -27.84
C GLU A 45 -7.20 -11.96 -27.29
N VAL A 46 -7.06 -11.53 -26.03
CA VAL A 46 -8.02 -10.66 -25.35
C VAL A 46 -7.32 -9.38 -24.97
N THR A 47 -7.85 -8.24 -25.41
CA THR A 47 -7.49 -6.92 -24.88
C THR A 47 -8.68 -6.41 -24.09
N LEU A 48 -8.47 -5.93 -22.86
CA LEU A 48 -9.53 -5.33 -22.04
C LEU A 48 -8.96 -4.21 -21.18
N SER A 49 -9.83 -3.37 -20.64
CA SER A 49 -9.43 -2.37 -19.66
C SER A 49 -9.90 -2.76 -18.25
N THR A 50 -9.11 -2.38 -17.25
CA THR A 50 -9.43 -2.50 -15.82
C THR A 50 -9.31 -1.11 -15.18
N PRO A 51 -10.11 -0.76 -14.17
CA PRO A 51 -9.90 0.47 -13.41
C PRO A 51 -8.46 0.59 -12.92
N ARG A 52 -7.85 1.75 -13.15
CA ARG A 52 -6.49 2.05 -12.66
C ARG A 52 -6.45 2.13 -11.13
N GLY A 53 -5.25 2.02 -10.56
CA GLY A 53 -5.04 2.00 -9.11
C GLY A 53 -5.14 0.60 -8.48
N ARG A 54 -5.45 -0.43 -9.28
CA ARG A 54 -5.33 -1.83 -8.86
C ARG A 54 -3.87 -2.29 -8.79
N SER A 55 -3.61 -3.25 -7.91
CA SER A 55 -2.29 -3.88 -7.83
C SER A 55 -2.02 -4.75 -9.06
N ILE A 56 -0.73 -5.06 -9.29
CA ILE A 56 -0.32 -5.96 -10.35
C ILE A 56 -0.86 -7.37 -10.11
N GLU A 57 -0.95 -7.81 -8.85
CA GLU A 57 -1.53 -9.09 -8.44
C GLU A 57 -3.03 -9.15 -8.72
N GLU A 58 -3.78 -8.08 -8.45
CA GLU A 58 -5.20 -8.00 -8.80
C GLU A 58 -5.41 -8.06 -10.33
N ALA A 59 -4.57 -7.35 -11.09
CA ALA A 59 -4.59 -7.44 -12.55
C ALA A 59 -4.25 -8.86 -13.04
N HIS A 60 -3.26 -9.51 -12.43
CA HIS A 60 -2.89 -10.89 -12.75
C HIS A 60 -4.02 -11.88 -12.45
N GLN A 61 -4.72 -11.71 -11.32
CA GLN A 61 -5.89 -12.52 -11.00
C GLN A 61 -7.00 -12.34 -12.03
N LEU A 62 -7.27 -11.09 -12.46
CA LEU A 62 -8.23 -10.83 -13.53
C LEU A 62 -7.82 -11.50 -14.85
N MET A 63 -6.52 -11.52 -15.20
CA MET A 63 -6.03 -12.26 -16.37
C MET A 63 -6.35 -13.76 -16.25
N ALA A 64 -6.13 -14.36 -15.08
CA ALA A 64 -6.42 -15.76 -14.83
C ALA A 64 -7.92 -16.07 -14.96
N ASP A 65 -8.78 -15.20 -14.44
CA ASP A 65 -10.24 -15.33 -14.52
C ASP A 65 -10.72 -15.26 -15.99
N VAL A 66 -10.15 -14.34 -16.77
CA VAL A 66 -10.41 -14.20 -18.21
C VAL A 66 -9.96 -15.45 -18.98
N GLN A 67 -8.75 -15.95 -18.70
CA GLN A 67 -8.25 -17.18 -19.32
C GLN A 67 -9.16 -18.37 -19.01
N GLN A 68 -9.65 -18.47 -17.77
CA GLN A 68 -10.56 -19.53 -17.36
C GLN A 68 -11.94 -19.40 -18.03
N ALA A 69 -12.48 -18.19 -18.14
CA ALA A 69 -13.73 -17.92 -18.86
C ALA A 69 -13.64 -18.34 -20.33
N VAL A 70 -12.53 -18.03 -21.00
CA VAL A 70 -12.27 -18.45 -22.39
C VAL A 70 -12.14 -19.97 -22.50
N ARG A 71 -11.38 -20.61 -21.61
CA ARG A 71 -11.15 -22.08 -21.64
C ARG A 71 -12.38 -22.92 -21.32
N THR A 72 -13.36 -22.33 -20.64
CA THR A 72 -14.65 -22.97 -20.36
C THR A 72 -15.46 -23.15 -21.65
N GLU A 73 -15.34 -22.23 -22.61
CA GLU A 73 -16.03 -22.32 -23.91
C GLU A 73 -15.15 -22.95 -25.00
N LEU A 74 -13.85 -22.64 -25.00
CA LEU A 74 -12.86 -23.19 -25.93
C LEU A 74 -11.82 -24.01 -25.16
N HIS A 75 -12.09 -25.31 -25.04
CA HIS A 75 -11.15 -26.22 -24.40
C HIS A 75 -9.78 -26.19 -25.10
N LYS A 76 -8.72 -26.29 -24.29
CA LYS A 76 -7.31 -26.24 -24.74
C LYS A 76 -6.89 -24.92 -25.41
N ALA A 77 -7.71 -23.87 -25.41
CA ALA A 77 -7.31 -22.58 -25.97
C ALA A 77 -6.02 -22.05 -25.33
N ASP A 78 -5.10 -21.61 -26.19
CA ASP A 78 -3.95 -20.81 -25.82
C ASP A 78 -4.39 -19.34 -25.76
N VAL A 79 -4.34 -18.73 -24.58
CA VAL A 79 -4.99 -17.45 -24.30
C VAL A 79 -3.97 -16.42 -23.84
N LEU A 80 -3.80 -15.38 -24.64
CA LEU A 80 -3.04 -14.17 -24.29
C LEU A 80 -4.01 -13.08 -23.85
N VAL A 81 -3.77 -12.49 -22.69
CA VAL A 81 -4.56 -11.37 -22.17
C VAL A 81 -3.67 -10.14 -22.08
N HIS A 82 -4.13 -9.02 -22.61
CA HIS A 82 -3.56 -7.70 -22.44
C HIS A 82 -4.53 -6.83 -21.65
N ILE A 83 -4.06 -6.24 -20.56
CA ILE A 83 -4.86 -5.37 -19.69
C ILE A 83 -4.33 -3.94 -19.79
N GLU A 84 -5.24 -3.01 -20.02
CA GLU A 84 -4.98 -1.58 -20.04
C GLU A 84 -5.62 -0.91 -18.81
N PRO A 85 -4.88 -0.12 -18.01
CA PRO A 85 -5.47 0.65 -16.93
C PRO A 85 -6.33 1.78 -17.51
N ALA A 86 -7.55 1.93 -17.01
CA ALA A 86 -8.49 2.95 -17.46
C ALA A 86 -9.01 3.81 -16.31
N ARG A 87 -9.16 5.11 -16.60
CA ARG A 87 -9.81 6.07 -15.72
C ARG A 87 -11.33 5.93 -15.84
N LEU A 88 -12.02 5.85 -14.71
CA LEU A 88 -13.49 5.81 -14.69
C LEU A 88 -14.09 7.24 -14.69
N PRO A 89 -15.30 7.44 -15.24
CA PRO A 89 -15.95 8.76 -15.23
C PRO A 89 -16.19 9.34 -13.84
N ALA A 90 -16.55 8.50 -12.86
CA ALA A 90 -16.80 8.87 -11.46
C ALA A 90 -15.69 8.34 -10.53
N GLU A 91 -14.44 8.46 -10.96
CA GLU A 91 -13.29 8.02 -10.18
C GLU A 91 -13.08 8.93 -8.94
N PRO A 92 -12.84 8.37 -7.74
CA PRO A 92 -12.48 9.15 -6.57
C PRO A 92 -11.20 9.96 -6.80
N TYR A 93 -11.16 11.19 -6.28
CA TYR A 93 -9.96 12.04 -6.29
C TYR A 93 -8.72 11.31 -5.77
N ALA A 94 -8.88 10.50 -4.71
CA ALA A 94 -7.79 9.70 -4.17
C ALA A 94 -7.19 8.73 -5.19
N THR A 95 -8.04 7.98 -5.91
CA THR A 95 -7.59 7.07 -6.96
C THR A 95 -6.87 7.82 -8.08
N THR A 96 -7.35 9.01 -8.45
CA THR A 96 -6.66 9.86 -9.43
C THR A 96 -5.26 10.27 -8.94
N VAL A 97 -5.15 10.82 -7.73
CA VAL A 97 -3.85 11.27 -7.15
C VAL A 97 -2.85 10.12 -7.07
N TYR A 98 -3.25 8.97 -6.50
CA TYR A 98 -2.36 7.80 -6.42
C TYR A 98 -1.96 7.26 -7.79
N SER A 99 -2.89 7.23 -8.76
CA SER A 99 -2.59 6.77 -10.11
C SER A 99 -1.61 7.69 -10.82
N ILE A 100 -1.74 9.01 -10.66
CA ILE A 100 -0.82 10.00 -11.23
C ILE A 100 0.57 9.80 -10.64
N ALA A 101 0.68 9.72 -9.30
CA ALA A 101 1.96 9.51 -8.63
C ALA A 101 2.66 8.25 -9.15
N GLN A 102 1.95 7.13 -9.25
CA GLN A 102 2.50 5.88 -9.82
C GLN A 102 2.93 6.04 -11.28
N GLN A 103 2.13 6.70 -12.13
CA GLN A 103 2.44 6.91 -13.54
C GLN A 103 3.72 7.73 -13.75
N ILE A 104 4.01 8.69 -12.87
CA ILE A 104 5.23 9.50 -12.94
C ILE A 104 6.38 8.95 -12.10
N GLY A 105 6.21 7.77 -11.50
CA GLY A 105 7.24 7.06 -10.73
C GLY A 105 7.53 7.67 -9.36
N LEU A 106 6.56 8.33 -8.75
CA LEU A 106 6.66 8.93 -7.43
C LEU A 106 5.91 8.11 -6.38
N ARG A 107 6.45 8.08 -5.16
CA ARG A 107 5.83 7.47 -3.99
C ARG A 107 5.19 8.56 -3.17
N VAL A 108 3.91 8.39 -2.86
CA VAL A 108 3.16 9.32 -2.02
C VAL A 108 2.44 8.55 -0.92
N HIS A 109 2.32 9.16 0.24
CA HIS A 109 1.48 8.67 1.33
C HIS A 109 0.66 9.82 1.93
N ASN A 110 -0.20 9.50 2.89
CA ASN A 110 -1.02 10.45 3.67
C ASN A 110 -1.71 11.52 2.79
N LEU A 111 -2.81 11.11 2.17
CA LEU A 111 -3.59 11.97 1.29
C LEU A 111 -4.79 12.53 2.04
N ASP A 112 -4.84 13.85 2.16
CA ASP A 112 -6.01 14.58 2.66
C ASP A 112 -6.68 15.37 1.53
N LEU A 113 -8.00 15.30 1.51
CA LEU A 113 -8.85 15.93 0.50
C LEU A 113 -9.89 16.80 1.20
N TYR A 114 -9.88 18.09 0.90
CA TYR A 114 -10.85 19.04 1.47
C TYR A 114 -11.66 19.70 0.36
N GLN A 115 -12.99 19.61 0.46
CA GLN A 115 -13.90 20.37 -0.38
C GLN A 115 -14.06 21.78 0.18
N LEU A 116 -13.59 22.78 -0.56
CA LEU A 116 -13.84 24.19 -0.30
C LEU A 116 -15.02 24.67 -1.18
N ALA A 117 -15.48 25.91 -0.99
CA ALA A 117 -16.66 26.43 -1.69
C ALA A 117 -16.54 26.32 -3.23
N ASP A 118 -15.38 26.68 -3.77
CA ASP A 118 -15.15 26.73 -5.22
C ASP A 118 -14.03 25.80 -5.70
N CYS A 119 -13.35 25.10 -4.78
CA CYS A 119 -12.16 24.31 -5.11
C CYS A 119 -11.98 23.06 -4.25
N VAL A 120 -11.15 22.14 -4.73
CA VAL A 120 -10.67 20.99 -3.95
C VAL A 120 -9.23 21.27 -3.54
N ARG A 121 -8.96 21.16 -2.24
CA ARG A 121 -7.62 21.18 -1.67
C ARG A 121 -7.12 19.75 -1.55
N VAL A 122 -5.96 19.49 -2.15
CA VAL A 122 -5.23 18.22 -2.05
C VAL A 122 -3.99 18.46 -1.22
N GLU A 123 -3.82 17.72 -0.13
CA GLU A 123 -2.60 17.69 0.68
C GLU A 123 -2.04 16.27 0.62
N VAL A 124 -0.76 16.15 0.28
CA VAL A 124 -0.13 14.84 0.06
C VAL A 124 1.33 14.87 0.46
N ASP A 125 1.80 13.78 1.05
CA ASP A 125 3.20 13.62 1.42
C ASP A 125 3.94 12.87 0.30
N LEU A 126 5.04 13.47 -0.20
CA LEU A 126 5.88 12.96 -1.27
C LEU A 126 7.18 12.39 -0.69
N GLU A 127 7.38 11.09 -0.89
CA GLU A 127 8.51 10.33 -0.40
C GLU A 127 9.70 10.32 -1.40
N LEU A 128 10.83 10.89 -0.99
CA LEU A 128 12.05 11.01 -1.81
C LEU A 128 13.32 10.52 -1.08
N PRO A 129 14.41 10.15 -1.77
CA PRO A 129 15.67 9.80 -1.12
C PRO A 129 16.15 10.88 -0.15
N GLY A 130 16.63 10.48 1.04
CA GLY A 130 17.05 11.42 2.09
C GLY A 130 18.36 12.17 1.80
N ASP A 131 19.14 11.73 0.81
CA ASP A 131 20.37 12.37 0.34
C ASP A 131 20.14 13.40 -0.79
N MET A 132 18.90 13.52 -1.27
CA MET A 132 18.49 14.49 -2.29
C MET A 132 18.53 15.92 -1.74
N THR A 133 18.97 16.88 -2.55
CA THR A 133 18.91 18.29 -2.17
C THR A 133 17.47 18.79 -2.20
N LEU A 134 17.17 19.84 -1.41
CA LEU A 134 15.84 20.46 -1.42
C LEU A 134 15.41 20.94 -2.82
N ALA A 135 16.35 21.43 -3.65
CA ALA A 135 16.04 21.90 -5.00
C ALA A 135 15.61 20.75 -5.94
N GLU A 136 16.30 19.61 -5.86
CA GLU A 136 15.92 18.39 -6.59
C GLU A 136 14.56 17.88 -6.11
N ALA A 137 14.36 17.82 -4.78
CA ALA A 137 13.10 17.38 -4.20
C ALA A 137 11.92 18.27 -4.61
N HIS A 138 12.14 19.58 -4.66
CA HIS A 138 11.14 20.55 -5.11
C HIS A 138 10.77 20.33 -6.58
N THR A 139 11.72 19.97 -7.45
CA THR A 139 11.43 19.67 -8.86
C THR A 139 10.46 18.48 -8.99
N HIS A 140 10.60 17.46 -8.14
CA HIS A 140 9.65 16.34 -8.10
C HIS A 140 8.28 16.76 -7.57
N SER A 141 8.25 17.66 -6.58
CA SER A 141 7.03 18.27 -6.05
C SER A 141 6.24 19.03 -7.13
N GLU A 142 6.89 19.93 -7.86
CA GLU A 142 6.26 20.72 -8.93
C GLU A 142 5.70 19.83 -10.03
N ARG A 143 6.43 18.77 -10.39
CA ARG A 143 5.95 17.78 -11.37
C ARG A 143 4.70 17.06 -10.88
N LEU A 144 4.65 16.65 -9.61
CA LEU A 144 3.48 16.00 -9.02
C LEU A 144 2.28 16.96 -8.98
N GLU A 145 2.47 18.18 -8.49
CA GLU A 145 1.44 19.21 -8.41
C GLU A 145 0.86 19.54 -9.79
N ALA A 146 1.72 19.73 -10.80
CA ALA A 146 1.29 20.01 -12.15
C ALA A 146 0.49 18.85 -12.75
N ALA A 147 0.92 17.61 -12.52
CA ALA A 147 0.21 16.43 -13.02
C ALA A 147 -1.16 16.26 -12.37
N ILE A 148 -1.25 16.41 -11.04
CA ILE A 148 -2.52 16.37 -10.29
C ILE A 148 -3.48 17.46 -10.77
N THR A 149 -2.99 18.70 -10.88
CA THR A 149 -3.80 19.86 -11.29
C THR A 149 -4.28 19.73 -12.74
N SER A 150 -3.45 19.16 -13.62
CA SER A 150 -3.82 18.97 -15.03
C SER A 150 -4.94 17.95 -15.22
N GLU A 151 -5.04 16.95 -14.35
CA GLU A 151 -6.00 15.86 -14.51
C GLU A 151 -7.27 16.05 -13.68
N LEU A 152 -7.16 16.66 -12.50
CA LEU A 152 -8.32 17.03 -11.69
C LEU A 152 -8.98 18.28 -12.29
N SER A 153 -10.14 18.08 -12.91
CA SER A 153 -10.94 19.17 -13.47
C SER A 153 -11.43 20.13 -12.37
N GLY A 154 -11.62 21.41 -12.72
CA GLY A 154 -12.12 22.42 -11.79
C GLY A 154 -10.99 23.17 -11.08
N CYS A 155 -11.33 23.96 -10.06
CA CYS A 155 -10.31 24.61 -9.25
C CYS A 155 -9.73 23.59 -8.26
N THR A 156 -8.45 23.25 -8.42
CA THR A 156 -7.73 22.33 -7.53
C THR A 156 -6.47 23.03 -7.00
N VAL A 157 -6.24 22.95 -5.69
CA VAL A 157 -5.06 23.52 -5.03
C VAL A 157 -4.30 22.40 -4.34
N VAL A 158 -3.10 22.10 -4.83
CA VAL A 158 -2.26 21.03 -4.29
C VAL A 158 -1.23 21.62 -3.34
N ALA A 159 -0.98 20.97 -2.20
CA ALA A 159 0.25 21.16 -1.45
C ALA A 159 0.91 19.82 -1.22
N VAL A 160 2.23 19.83 -1.33
CA VAL A 160 3.05 18.64 -1.20
C VAL A 160 3.97 18.84 0.00
N HIS A 161 3.92 17.92 0.96
CA HIS A 161 4.93 17.81 2.00
C HIS A 161 6.07 16.94 1.49
N LEU A 162 7.32 17.31 1.75
CA LEU A 162 8.49 16.55 1.29
C LEU A 162 9.04 15.70 2.43
N GLU A 163 9.01 14.38 2.23
CA GLU A 163 9.46 13.42 3.24
C GLU A 163 10.68 12.61 2.77
N PRO A 164 11.72 12.49 3.62
CA PRO A 164 12.82 11.59 3.36
C PRO A 164 12.39 10.13 3.54
N ARG A 165 12.59 9.32 2.50
CA ARG A 165 12.40 7.86 2.51
C ARG A 165 13.36 7.19 3.48
N ARG A 166 12.84 6.15 4.13
CA ARG A 166 13.58 5.29 5.07
C ARG A 166 13.52 3.85 4.59
N ASP A 167 14.03 3.60 3.38
CA ASP A 167 14.04 2.28 2.77
C ASP A 167 15.18 1.40 3.32
N ASP A 168 16.23 2.00 3.88
CA ASP A 168 17.41 1.30 4.40
C ASP A 168 17.25 0.85 5.86
N VAL A 169 17.68 -0.38 6.13
CA VAL A 169 17.76 -0.92 7.50
C VAL A 169 18.78 -0.13 8.30
N GLN A 170 18.34 0.47 9.40
CA GLN A 170 19.20 1.25 10.29
C GLN A 170 19.74 0.40 11.45
N PRO A 171 21.00 0.58 11.86
CA PRO A 171 21.52 -0.01 13.09
C PRO A 171 20.75 0.51 14.31
N ALA A 172 20.42 -0.41 15.22
CA ALA A 172 19.73 -0.06 16.46
C ALA A 172 20.22 -0.94 17.61
N VAL A 173 20.34 -0.37 18.81
CA VAL A 173 20.79 -1.08 20.01
C VAL A 173 19.66 -1.17 21.03
N ARG A 174 19.41 -2.39 21.53
CA ARG A 174 18.59 -2.60 22.71
C ARG A 174 19.39 -2.19 23.95
N TYR A 175 18.99 -1.11 24.60
CA TYR A 175 19.68 -0.62 25.80
C TYR A 175 18.71 -0.57 26.99
N THR A 176 18.77 -1.57 27.87
CA THR A 176 17.81 -1.76 28.97
C THR A 176 17.51 -0.50 29.80
N PRO A 177 18.48 0.34 30.18
CA PRO A 177 18.21 1.55 30.96
C PRO A 177 17.25 2.52 30.26
N ILE A 178 17.32 2.64 28.93
CA ILE A 178 16.45 3.54 28.17
C ILE A 178 15.02 3.02 28.13
N THR A 179 14.84 1.71 27.94
CA THR A 179 13.54 1.07 27.99
C THR A 179 12.90 1.22 29.37
N GLN A 180 13.69 1.08 30.44
CA GLN A 180 13.22 1.30 31.80
C GLN A 180 12.82 2.76 32.06
N GLN A 181 13.60 3.72 31.59
CA GLN A 181 13.28 5.14 31.70
C GLN A 181 11.98 5.47 30.96
N VAL A 182 11.83 5.01 29.72
CA VAL A 182 10.58 5.22 28.94
C VAL A 182 9.40 4.54 29.64
N ALA A 183 9.56 3.33 30.16
CA ALA A 183 8.51 2.64 30.90
C ALA A 183 8.07 3.39 32.17
N GLN A 184 8.99 4.05 32.87
CA GLN A 184 8.67 4.89 34.03
C GLN A 184 7.87 6.13 33.64
N ILE A 185 8.24 6.79 32.53
CA ILE A 185 7.50 7.95 32.00
C ILE A 185 6.10 7.52 31.57
N VAL A 186 5.99 6.42 30.83
CA VAL A 186 4.71 5.85 30.38
C VAL A 186 3.76 5.60 31.56
N GLN A 187 4.26 5.17 32.71
CA GLN A 187 3.43 4.92 33.90
C GLN A 187 2.85 6.17 34.54
N THR A 188 3.38 7.37 34.23
CA THR A 188 2.83 8.63 34.75
C THR A 188 1.76 9.23 33.82
N LEU A 189 1.58 8.67 32.63
CA LEU A 189 0.60 9.15 31.65
C LEU A 189 -0.84 8.77 32.07
N PRO A 190 -1.84 9.61 31.77
CA PRO A 190 -3.25 9.28 32.03
C PRO A 190 -3.69 7.95 31.39
N GLU A 191 -3.12 7.61 30.24
CA GLU A 191 -3.41 6.42 29.44
C GLU A 191 -2.54 5.21 29.79
N ALA A 192 -1.76 5.26 30.88
CA ALA A 192 -0.84 4.18 31.28
C ALA A 192 -1.51 2.80 31.35
N ASN A 193 -2.79 2.74 31.73
CA ASN A 193 -3.57 1.51 31.82
C ASN A 193 -3.83 0.82 30.46
N ARG A 194 -3.66 1.54 29.35
CA ARG A 194 -3.78 0.99 27.99
C ARG A 194 -2.48 0.38 27.49
N ILE A 195 -1.33 0.79 28.04
CA ILE A 195 -0.03 0.44 27.47
C ILE A 195 0.38 -0.95 27.98
N ALA A 196 0.35 -1.93 27.07
CA ALA A 196 0.63 -3.33 27.36
C ALA A 196 2.12 -3.70 27.18
N HIS A 197 2.82 -2.97 26.31
CA HIS A 197 4.22 -3.22 26.01
C HIS A 197 4.96 -1.92 25.71
N VAL A 198 6.22 -1.84 26.17
CA VAL A 198 7.13 -0.74 25.95
C VAL A 198 8.46 -1.30 25.46
N GLU A 199 8.92 -0.83 24.31
CA GLU A 199 10.25 -1.09 23.79
C GLU A 199 10.90 0.23 23.41
N ALA A 200 12.20 0.35 23.69
CA ALA A 200 13.00 1.48 23.25
C ALA A 200 14.30 0.98 22.62
N LEU A 201 14.66 1.59 21.50
CA LEU A 201 15.88 1.35 20.76
C LEU A 201 16.68 2.64 20.68
N LEU A 202 18.00 2.53 20.85
CA LEU A 202 18.92 3.64 20.61
C LEU A 202 19.44 3.56 19.18
N THR A 203 19.32 4.67 18.45
CA THR A 203 19.82 4.86 17.08
C THR A 203 20.74 6.08 17.02
N ASP A 204 21.37 6.31 15.88
CA ASP A 204 22.19 7.49 15.61
C ASP A 204 21.39 8.80 15.58
N ILE A 205 20.11 8.74 15.21
CA ILE A 205 19.20 9.89 15.19
C ILE A 205 18.46 10.12 16.52
N GLY A 206 18.60 9.21 17.50
CA GLY A 206 17.96 9.31 18.82
C GLY A 206 17.21 8.04 19.24
N ILE A 207 16.27 8.20 20.16
CA ILE A 207 15.52 7.08 20.75
C ILE A 207 14.29 6.77 19.91
N ILE A 208 14.12 5.51 19.52
CA ILE A 208 12.91 4.99 18.88
C ILE A 208 12.10 4.25 19.94
N VAL A 209 10.89 4.72 20.22
CA VAL A 209 9.98 4.12 21.19
C VAL A 209 8.87 3.38 20.44
N THR A 210 8.65 2.12 20.79
CA THR A 210 7.51 1.34 20.30
C THR A 210 6.62 1.01 21.49
N LEU A 211 5.36 1.45 21.41
CA LEU A 211 4.32 1.14 22.40
C LEU A 211 3.27 0.23 21.78
N ARG A 212 2.76 -0.71 22.57
CA ARG A 212 1.52 -1.42 22.25
C ARG A 212 0.42 -0.99 23.19
N CYS A 213 -0.69 -0.52 22.64
CA CYS A 213 -1.79 0.06 23.40
C CYS A 213 -3.09 -0.70 23.15
N ASN A 214 -3.79 -1.07 24.22
CA ASN A 214 -5.08 -1.75 24.15
C ASN A 214 -6.23 -0.74 24.12
N PHE A 215 -7.09 -0.84 23.11
CA PHE A 215 -8.30 -0.01 22.94
C PHE A 215 -9.56 -0.86 22.82
N PRO A 216 -10.74 -0.41 23.30
CA PRO A 216 -11.98 -1.13 23.05
C PRO A 216 -12.20 -1.34 21.55
N GLY A 217 -12.51 -2.57 21.11
CA GLY A 217 -12.73 -2.88 19.69
C GLY A 217 -13.93 -2.17 19.06
N THR A 218 -14.79 -1.54 19.86
CA THR A 218 -15.93 -0.72 19.42
C THR A 218 -15.60 0.77 19.33
N LEU A 219 -14.41 1.20 19.75
CA LEU A 219 -14.01 2.60 19.73
C LEU A 219 -13.71 3.03 18.29
N ALA A 220 -14.12 4.25 17.90
CA ALA A 220 -13.85 4.74 16.56
C ALA A 220 -12.34 4.89 16.34
N LEU A 221 -11.84 4.48 15.17
CA LEU A 221 -10.41 4.57 14.85
C LEU A 221 -9.88 6.01 14.98
N THR A 222 -10.70 7.02 14.68
CA THR A 222 -10.37 8.45 14.87
C THR A 222 -10.13 8.81 16.33
N GLU A 223 -10.89 8.23 17.26
CA GLU A 223 -10.71 8.42 18.70
C GLU A 223 -9.46 7.67 19.20
N VAL A 224 -9.18 6.49 18.64
CA VAL A 224 -7.93 5.75 18.88
C VAL A 224 -6.73 6.61 18.47
N HIS A 225 -6.72 7.18 17.26
CA HIS A 225 -5.66 8.08 16.80
C HIS A 225 -5.52 9.33 17.68
N SER A 226 -6.63 9.92 18.11
CA SER A 226 -6.59 11.08 19.02
C SER A 226 -5.90 10.74 20.35
N ALA A 227 -6.19 9.57 20.92
CA ALA A 227 -5.53 9.10 22.14
C ALA A 227 -4.05 8.75 21.91
N MET A 228 -3.71 8.12 20.78
CA MET A 228 -2.31 7.84 20.42
C MET A 228 -1.50 9.13 20.26
N ALA A 229 -2.05 10.15 19.59
CA ALA A 229 -1.42 11.45 19.44
C ALA A 229 -1.19 12.15 20.78
N GLN A 230 -2.07 11.98 21.76
CA GLN A 230 -1.87 12.50 23.12
C GLN A 230 -0.68 11.82 23.81
N ILE A 231 -0.61 10.48 23.76
CA ILE A 231 0.50 9.70 24.33
C ILE A 231 1.83 10.12 23.68
N GLU A 232 1.86 10.22 22.35
CA GLU A 232 3.03 10.63 21.58
C GLU A 232 3.51 12.03 21.98
N ASN A 233 2.61 13.00 22.05
CA ASN A 233 2.93 14.37 22.46
C ASN A 233 3.50 14.44 23.88
N GLU A 234 2.94 13.69 24.84
CA GLU A 234 3.45 13.65 26.21
C GLU A 234 4.83 12.99 26.29
N LEU A 235 5.08 11.94 25.50
CA LEU A 235 6.41 11.33 25.42
C LEU A 235 7.47 12.29 24.86
N TYR A 236 7.17 12.99 23.76
CA TYR A 236 8.08 13.99 23.20
C TYR A 236 8.38 15.13 24.17
N ARG A 237 7.41 15.52 25.00
CA ARG A 237 7.62 16.53 26.07
C ARG A 237 8.50 16.00 27.20
N ALA A 238 8.29 14.75 27.61
CA ALA A 238 8.99 14.17 28.75
C ALA A 238 10.42 13.72 28.41
N LEU A 239 10.68 13.31 27.17
CA LEU A 239 11.98 12.80 26.73
C LEU A 239 12.38 13.42 25.38
N PRO A 240 13.08 14.57 25.37
CA PRO A 240 13.44 15.28 24.14
C PRO A 240 14.35 14.51 23.18
N ASP A 241 15.05 13.48 23.65
CA ASP A 241 15.93 12.62 22.83
C ASP A 241 15.16 11.59 21.99
N ILE A 242 13.83 11.51 22.14
CA ILE A 242 12.99 10.67 21.28
C ILE A 242 13.00 11.22 19.87
N ALA A 243 13.47 10.39 18.93
CA ALA A 243 13.41 10.67 17.51
C ALA A 243 12.06 10.23 16.92
N ARG A 244 11.49 9.12 17.39
CA ARG A 244 10.23 8.58 16.89
C ARG A 244 9.46 7.80 17.94
N VAL A 245 8.14 7.97 17.96
CA VAL A 245 7.21 7.09 18.67
C VAL A 245 6.40 6.31 17.64
N GLN A 246 6.35 4.98 17.77
CA GLN A 246 5.44 4.12 17.04
C GLN A 246 4.45 3.53 18.05
N ILE A 247 3.16 3.76 17.84
CA ILE A 247 2.12 3.18 18.68
C ILE A 247 1.34 2.15 17.85
N ASP A 248 1.31 0.92 18.36
CA ASP A 248 0.58 -0.22 17.81
C ASP A 248 -0.73 -0.39 18.60
N PRO A 249 -1.88 0.09 18.06
CA PRO A 249 -3.17 -0.08 18.73
C PRO A 249 -3.70 -1.50 18.52
N GLU A 250 -3.84 -2.25 19.61
CA GLU A 250 -4.50 -3.55 19.62
C GLU A 250 -5.92 -3.44 20.21
N PRO A 251 -6.89 -4.20 19.70
CA PRO A 251 -8.17 -4.33 20.37
C PRO A 251 -7.95 -5.03 21.72
N ALA A 252 -8.33 -4.36 22.82
CA ALA A 252 -8.46 -4.96 24.14
C ALA A 252 -9.39 -6.17 23.99
N ALA A 253 -8.81 -7.37 24.14
CA ALA A 253 -9.39 -8.62 23.67
C ALA A 253 -10.92 -8.70 23.87
N TYR A 254 -11.64 -9.06 22.80
CA TYR A 254 -12.73 -10.00 22.96
C TYR A 254 -12.06 -11.28 23.45
N LEU A 255 -12.32 -11.71 24.69
CA LEU A 255 -11.75 -12.95 25.23
C LEU A 255 -12.20 -14.14 24.37
N GLU A 256 -11.34 -14.62 23.47
CA GLU A 256 -11.34 -15.96 22.90
C GLU A 256 -9.89 -16.48 22.91
N PRO A 257 -9.66 -17.78 23.15
CA PRO A 257 -8.47 -18.28 23.83
C PRO A 257 -7.23 -18.42 22.93
N THR A 258 -6.12 -17.85 23.42
CA THR A 258 -4.71 -18.20 23.19
C THR A 258 -4.34 -18.90 21.88
N SER A 259 -3.86 -18.12 20.91
CA SER A 259 -2.91 -18.65 19.92
C SER A 259 -1.48 -18.44 20.44
N ARG A 260 -0.79 -19.54 20.70
CA ARG A 260 0.58 -19.59 21.23
C ARG A 260 1.54 -18.94 20.22
N HIS A 261 2.21 -17.85 20.62
CA HIS A 261 3.50 -17.51 20.03
C HIS A 261 4.60 -18.29 20.77
N PRO A 262 5.54 -18.92 20.05
CA PRO A 262 6.63 -19.65 20.67
C PRO A 262 7.59 -18.65 21.33
N THR A 263 7.86 -18.85 22.61
CA THR A 263 9.00 -18.24 23.30
C THR A 263 10.29 -18.61 22.58
N PRO A 264 11.26 -17.69 22.41
CA PRO A 264 12.57 -18.05 21.88
C PRO A 264 13.25 -19.03 22.84
N ASP A 265 13.65 -20.18 22.32
CA ASP A 265 14.41 -21.20 23.03
C ASP A 265 15.79 -20.64 23.39
N THR A 266 15.99 -20.26 24.64
CA THR A 266 17.30 -19.91 25.19
C THR A 266 18.12 -21.17 25.46
N ARG A 267 18.52 -21.91 24.42
CA ARG A 267 19.56 -22.94 24.50
C ARG A 267 20.29 -23.13 23.17
N ARG A 268 21.47 -22.50 23.06
CA ARG A 268 22.69 -22.87 22.29
C ARG A 268 23.48 -21.59 22.01
N THR A 269 24.77 -21.46 22.26
CA THR A 269 25.81 -22.31 22.84
C THR A 269 26.98 -21.36 23.05
N ASP A 270 27.61 -21.37 24.22
CA ASP A 270 28.92 -20.75 24.42
C ASP A 270 29.89 -21.34 23.39
N VAL A 271 30.58 -20.47 22.64
CA VAL A 271 31.76 -20.85 21.88
C VAL A 271 32.94 -20.23 22.59
N ASP A 272 33.69 -21.10 23.26
CA ASP A 272 35.03 -20.83 23.77
C ASP A 272 35.94 -20.32 22.66
N ILE A 273 36.44 -19.10 22.83
CA ILE A 273 37.57 -18.59 22.07
C ILE A 273 38.83 -19.14 22.73
N ALA A 274 39.30 -20.29 22.25
CA ALA A 274 40.63 -20.77 22.54
C ALA A 274 41.65 -20.06 21.64
N ALA A 275 42.51 -19.26 22.26
CA ALA A 275 43.72 -18.72 21.66
C ALA A 275 44.69 -19.83 21.28
N THR A 276 45.34 -19.73 20.12
CA THR A 276 46.70 -20.26 19.93
C THR A 276 47.43 -19.52 18.81
N ALA A 277 48.57 -18.94 19.20
CA ALA A 277 49.79 -18.58 18.45
C ALA A 277 49.69 -17.77 17.14
#